data_AF-A0A0A7LAW6-F1
#
_entry.id   AF-A0A0A7LAW6-F1
#
_cell.length_a   1.000
_cell.length_b   1.000
_cell.length_c   1.000
_cell.angle_alpha   90.00
_cell.angle_beta   90.00
_cell.angle_gamma   90.00
#
_symmetry.space_group_name_H-M   'P 1'
#
loop_
_entity.id
_entity.type
_entity.pdbx_description
1 polymer ?
#
loop_
_entity_poly.entity_id
_entity_poly.type
_entity_poly.pdbx_seq_one_letter_code
_entity_poly.pdbx_strand_id
1 'polypeptide(L)'
;MPNETNDRVGKEEALNRSSDRQKDGSVSTGADANNKSNAGAATPPEDESIDSNRSEQRPIRKMSAADFKVKSEPKPEPRPEPRPEVKEPVQPPAPHKETKPVQPSSGIPSSRPAGTAQEKPVQKPVEATPMKEHPKAAPAPEPAPVYREPVYEQPKYEYSEPAKEPKYERSEPVKESKRKEEEPPASEPKGTSPGGILGALKAAFSFFTILPIKASGEEINAMTKNMYVIPIVGAFIGMIASIMGIIFARVDAGAMAGIAILATSYIISKFLHLDGLADFGDGMICSGDRERSIKALKDTGIGAGGLGIVLIVILAIYAGISGVAVVFTTWIPGFFLFAMAIVIMEAFAKNTMVVAAAFGEPGNGMASEQVRNTNTQTMLFATLIAVCSAFVGYLLMAVITGGFWASFQGIWSARVMITALLMIVGGVVSSFVIGWLIAYLSNRKFGFLNGDGLGAANEISKVMFLFIALMVLGFYTLH
;
A
#
# COMPACT_ATOMS: atom_id res chain seq x y z
N MET A 1 -4.33 41.50 42.47
CA MET A 1 -4.26 41.47 43.96
C MET A 1 -3.90 42.87 44.45
N PRO A 2 -4.29 43.25 45.68
CA PRO A 2 -5.26 42.64 46.58
C PRO A 2 -6.60 43.45 46.55
N ASN A 3 -7.64 43.24 47.36
CA ASN A 3 -7.83 42.30 48.47
C ASN A 3 -9.29 41.82 48.57
N GLU A 4 -9.51 40.73 49.30
CA GLU A 4 -10.83 40.29 49.82
C GLU A 4 -11.21 41.22 51.02
N THR A 5 -12.40 41.27 51.63
CA THR A 5 -13.46 40.29 51.98
C THR A 5 -14.74 41.05 52.40
N ASN A 6 -15.94 40.44 52.39
CA ASN A 6 -16.88 40.57 53.53
C ASN A 6 -18.03 39.53 53.49
N ASP A 7 -18.07 38.61 54.45
CA ASP A 7 -19.26 37.79 54.74
C ASP A 7 -20.17 38.49 55.75
N ARG A 8 -21.49 38.49 55.54
CA ARG A 8 -22.47 38.56 56.65
C ARG A 8 -23.69 37.69 56.40
N VAL A 9 -24.08 36.98 57.46
CA VAL A 9 -25.19 36.01 57.52
C VAL A 9 -26.39 36.63 58.24
N GLY A 10 -27.61 36.27 57.80
CA GLY A 10 -28.70 35.98 58.74
C GLY A 10 -30.09 36.57 58.45
N LYS A 11 -31.09 35.68 58.54
CA LYS A 11 -32.50 35.93 58.95
C LYS A 11 -33.38 36.76 58.00
N GLU A 12 -34.71 36.60 57.91
CA GLU A 12 -35.63 35.52 58.35
C GLU A 12 -36.95 35.58 57.52
N GLU A 13 -37.91 34.72 57.88
CA GLU A 13 -39.37 34.64 57.61
C GLU A 13 -40.09 35.92 57.06
N ALA A 14 -41.23 35.88 56.35
CA ALA A 14 -42.40 34.98 56.39
C ALA A 14 -43.12 34.95 55.00
N LEU A 15 -43.86 33.92 54.54
CA LEU A 15 -44.95 33.10 55.11
C LEU A 15 -46.35 33.76 55.07
N ASN A 16 -47.07 33.63 53.94
CA ASN A 16 -48.52 33.41 53.85
C ASN A 16 -48.88 32.91 52.42
N ARG A 17 -49.58 31.77 52.21
CA ARG A 17 -50.99 31.39 52.50
C ARG A 17 -51.99 31.94 51.47
N SER A 18 -53.04 31.21 51.05
CA SER A 18 -53.42 29.78 51.24
C SER A 18 -54.70 29.46 50.43
N SER A 19 -55.17 28.19 50.48
CA SER A 19 -56.59 27.73 50.36
C SER A 19 -57.29 27.93 49.00
N ASP A 20 -58.28 27.14 48.54
CA ASP A 20 -59.08 25.99 49.03
C ASP A 20 -59.71 25.31 47.77
N ARG A 21 -60.22 24.06 47.63
CA ARG A 21 -60.59 22.85 48.44
C ARG A 21 -60.19 21.57 47.63
N GLN A 22 -60.46 20.27 47.89
CA GLN A 22 -61.57 19.46 48.47
C GLN A 22 -62.89 19.50 47.63
N LYS A 23 -63.74 18.45 47.47
CA LYS A 23 -63.90 17.04 47.93
C LYS A 23 -64.89 16.33 46.93
N ASP A 24 -65.31 15.05 46.93
CA ASP A 24 -65.15 13.82 47.74
C ASP A 24 -65.58 12.54 46.93
N GLY A 25 -65.09 11.34 47.27
CA GLY A 25 -65.71 10.02 46.98
C GLY A 25 -65.84 9.49 45.52
N SER A 26 -66.31 8.25 45.23
CA SER A 26 -66.39 7.01 46.04
C SER A 26 -66.91 5.76 45.26
N VAL A 27 -66.29 4.58 45.44
CA VAL A 27 -66.89 3.21 45.51
C VAL A 27 -67.49 2.49 44.24
N SER A 28 -66.70 1.51 43.74
CA SER A 28 -66.97 0.06 43.45
C SER A 28 -67.91 -0.48 42.33
N THR A 29 -67.80 -1.82 42.13
CA THR A 29 -68.49 -2.75 41.18
C THR A 29 -68.09 -2.66 39.69
N GLY A 30 -67.99 -3.76 38.91
CA GLY A 30 -67.97 -5.20 39.24
C GLY A 30 -68.30 -6.11 38.03
N ALA A 31 -67.63 -7.28 37.92
CA ALA A 31 -67.85 -8.36 36.91
C ALA A 31 -67.62 -7.96 35.42
N ASP A 32 -67.46 -8.84 34.41
CA ASP A 32 -67.06 -10.27 34.25
C ASP A 32 -66.79 -10.50 32.73
N ALA A 33 -66.18 -11.57 32.18
CA ALA A 33 -65.29 -12.66 32.64
C ALA A 33 -64.78 -13.43 31.37
N ASN A 34 -64.14 -14.61 31.56
CA ASN A 34 -63.86 -15.66 30.54
C ASN A 34 -62.82 -15.37 29.42
N ASN A 35 -62.01 -16.33 28.94
CA ASN A 35 -61.61 -17.63 29.51
C ASN A 35 -60.34 -18.19 28.80
N LYS A 36 -59.45 -18.87 29.56
CA LYS A 36 -58.62 -20.09 29.23
C LYS A 36 -57.88 -20.24 27.87
N SER A 37 -56.71 -20.91 27.79
CA SER A 37 -55.88 -21.57 28.82
C SER A 37 -54.51 -22.02 28.29
N ASN A 38 -53.51 -22.05 29.18
CA ASN A 38 -52.36 -22.98 29.34
C ASN A 38 -51.62 -23.52 28.08
N ALA A 39 -50.29 -23.44 27.97
CA ALA A 39 -49.22 -23.97 28.84
C ALA A 39 -49.12 -25.53 28.86
N GLY A 40 -47.93 -26.15 28.91
CA GLY A 40 -46.58 -25.58 28.79
C GLY A 40 -45.45 -26.51 29.28
N ALA A 41 -44.20 -26.16 28.93
CA ALA A 41 -42.92 -26.50 29.57
C ALA A 41 -42.41 -27.97 29.65
N ALA A 42 -41.09 -28.06 29.88
CA ALA A 42 -40.25 -29.21 30.26
C ALA A 42 -39.72 -30.19 29.18
N THR A 43 -38.49 -30.62 29.44
CA THR A 43 -37.52 -31.49 28.71
C THR A 43 -36.66 -32.19 29.78
N PRO A 44 -35.74 -33.15 29.50
CA PRO A 44 -35.54 -34.12 28.41
C PRO A 44 -35.57 -35.57 29.04
N PRO A 45 -34.74 -36.59 28.72
CA PRO A 45 -33.91 -36.93 27.54
C PRO A 45 -34.09 -38.39 27.01
N GLU A 46 -33.17 -38.79 26.12
CA GLU A 46 -32.61 -40.15 25.91
C GLU A 46 -33.28 -41.21 25.00
N ASP A 47 -32.38 -41.81 24.19
CA ASP A 47 -32.23 -43.21 23.75
C ASP A 47 -32.68 -43.74 22.37
N GLU A 48 -32.02 -44.85 21.98
CA GLU A 48 -31.89 -45.46 20.64
C GLU A 48 -33.16 -46.05 20.01
N SER A 49 -33.21 -46.12 18.67
CA SER A 49 -33.40 -47.39 17.91
C SER A 49 -33.41 -47.23 16.37
N ILE A 50 -33.30 -48.37 15.68
CA ILE A 50 -33.22 -48.59 14.22
C ILE A 50 -34.63 -49.06 13.76
N ASP A 51 -35.21 -48.73 12.59
CA ASP A 51 -34.83 -49.25 11.26
C ASP A 51 -35.72 -48.71 10.09
N SER A 52 -35.24 -48.92 8.87
CA SER A 52 -36.01 -49.27 7.65
C SER A 52 -36.70 -48.20 6.77
N ASN A 53 -36.26 -48.21 5.50
CA ASN A 53 -37.04 -48.01 4.26
C ASN A 53 -38.08 -46.88 4.12
N ARG A 54 -37.74 -45.90 3.26
CA ARG A 54 -38.37 -45.85 1.93
C ARG A 54 -37.44 -45.29 0.85
N SER A 55 -37.46 -45.89 -0.33
CA SER A 55 -36.69 -45.49 -1.51
C SER A 55 -37.38 -44.41 -2.33
N GLU A 56 -36.61 -43.53 -2.98
CA GLU A 56 -36.84 -43.21 -4.41
C GLU A 56 -35.56 -42.67 -5.09
N GLN A 57 -35.57 -42.63 -6.43
CA GLN A 57 -34.35 -42.77 -7.24
C GLN A 57 -33.91 -41.48 -7.96
N ARG A 58 -32.62 -41.38 -8.30
CA ARG A 58 -32.12 -40.54 -9.40
C ARG A 58 -31.17 -41.35 -10.30
N PRO A 59 -31.20 -41.15 -11.64
CA PRO A 59 -30.61 -42.11 -12.58
C PRO A 59 -29.10 -41.92 -12.80
N ILE A 60 -28.38 -43.05 -12.89
CA ILE A 60 -26.96 -43.10 -13.29
C ILE A 60 -26.88 -43.08 -14.82
N ARG A 61 -26.10 -42.16 -15.39
CA ARG A 61 -25.72 -42.21 -16.82
C ARG A 61 -24.48 -43.09 -16.97
N LYS A 62 -24.59 -44.17 -17.74
CA LYS A 62 -23.51 -45.13 -17.99
C LYS A 62 -22.33 -44.44 -18.69
N MET A 63 -21.11 -44.61 -18.17
CA MET A 63 -19.87 -44.36 -18.92
C MET A 63 -19.46 -45.65 -19.65
N SER A 64 -18.84 -45.51 -20.83
CA SER A 64 -18.42 -46.65 -21.67
C SER A 64 -16.95 -46.96 -21.46
N ALA A 65 -16.54 -48.22 -21.67
CA ALA A 65 -15.17 -48.69 -21.46
C ALA A 65 -14.23 -48.30 -22.62
N ALA A 66 -13.93 -47.00 -22.77
CA ALA A 66 -13.04 -46.47 -23.81
C ALA A 66 -11.92 -45.55 -23.29
N ASP A 67 -12.10 -44.89 -22.13
CA ASP A 67 -11.23 -43.79 -21.68
C ASP A 67 -9.98 -44.22 -20.88
N PHE A 68 -9.56 -45.48 -20.97
CA PHE A 68 -8.40 -46.00 -20.23
C PHE A 68 -7.07 -45.81 -20.98
N LYS A 69 -6.70 -44.56 -21.26
CA LYS A 69 -5.37 -44.24 -21.81
C LYS A 69 -4.35 -44.14 -20.67
N VAL A 70 -3.46 -45.14 -20.59
CA VAL A 70 -2.50 -45.31 -19.50
C VAL A 70 -1.66 -44.03 -19.28
N LYS A 71 -1.69 -43.54 -18.03
CA LYS A 71 -0.90 -42.41 -17.57
C LYS A 71 0.53 -42.90 -17.25
N SER A 72 1.46 -42.65 -18.16
CA SER A 72 2.88 -43.02 -17.98
C SER A 72 3.47 -42.37 -16.73
N GLU A 73 4.14 -43.16 -15.90
CA GLU A 73 4.79 -42.70 -14.68
C GLU A 73 5.93 -41.69 -14.98
N PRO A 74 6.19 -40.72 -14.09
CA PRO A 74 7.34 -39.83 -14.24
C PRO A 74 8.64 -40.62 -14.06
N LYS A 75 9.51 -40.54 -15.06
CA LYS A 75 10.84 -41.17 -15.05
C LYS A 75 11.70 -40.51 -13.94
N PRO A 76 12.41 -41.27 -13.09
CA PRO A 76 13.20 -40.68 -12.01
C PRO A 76 14.33 -39.81 -12.57
N GLU A 77 14.59 -38.68 -11.91
CA GLU A 77 15.63 -37.73 -12.32
C GLU A 77 17.05 -38.36 -12.21
N PRO A 78 17.96 -38.06 -13.15
CA PRO A 78 19.34 -38.46 -13.02
C PRO A 78 20.00 -37.72 -11.86
N ARG A 79 20.69 -38.45 -11.00
CA ARG A 79 21.42 -37.90 -9.85
C ARG A 79 22.54 -36.96 -10.34
N PRO A 80 22.71 -35.75 -9.77
CA PRO A 80 23.72 -34.81 -10.24
C PRO A 80 25.14 -35.38 -10.10
N GLU A 81 25.96 -35.13 -11.11
CA GLU A 81 27.35 -35.59 -11.15
C GLU A 81 28.22 -34.89 -10.08
N PRO A 82 29.26 -35.55 -9.55
CA PRO A 82 30.18 -34.93 -8.60
C PRO A 82 30.96 -33.79 -9.27
N ARG A 83 31.05 -32.65 -8.57
CA ARG A 83 31.78 -31.46 -9.05
C ARG A 83 33.28 -31.81 -9.24
N PRO A 84 33.92 -31.40 -10.35
CA PRO A 84 35.36 -31.60 -10.52
C PRO A 84 36.16 -30.82 -9.48
N GLU A 85 37.23 -31.44 -9.00
CA GLU A 85 38.10 -30.92 -7.94
C GLU A 85 39.00 -29.79 -8.45
N VAL A 86 38.86 -28.59 -7.89
CA VAL A 86 39.66 -27.42 -8.28
C VAL A 86 41.01 -27.46 -7.57
N LYS A 87 42.08 -27.68 -8.33
CA LYS A 87 43.46 -27.61 -7.81
C LYS A 87 43.86 -26.16 -7.53
N GLU A 88 44.53 -25.93 -6.41
CA GLU A 88 45.04 -24.60 -6.03
C GLU A 88 46.13 -24.10 -7.01
N PRO A 89 46.18 -22.79 -7.32
CA PRO A 89 47.28 -22.21 -8.10
C PRO A 89 48.59 -22.17 -7.29
N VAL A 90 49.69 -22.59 -7.93
CA VAL A 90 51.05 -22.54 -7.35
C VAL A 90 51.53 -21.09 -7.23
N GLN A 91 52.11 -20.72 -6.09
CA GLN A 91 52.68 -19.39 -5.88
C GLN A 91 53.97 -19.17 -6.71
N PRO A 92 54.13 -18.02 -7.39
CA PRO A 92 55.41 -17.63 -7.98
C PRO A 92 56.41 -17.16 -6.90
N PRO A 93 57.73 -17.30 -7.12
CA PRO A 93 58.76 -17.05 -6.10
C PRO A 93 59.01 -15.56 -5.83
N ALA A 94 59.47 -15.26 -4.61
CA ALA A 94 59.79 -13.90 -4.18
C ALA A 94 61.10 -13.36 -4.78
N PRO A 95 61.18 -12.06 -5.15
CA PRO A 95 62.40 -11.45 -5.66
C PRO A 95 63.42 -11.14 -4.54
N HIS A 96 64.70 -11.38 -4.83
CA HIS A 96 65.81 -11.12 -3.92
C HIS A 96 66.08 -9.62 -3.69
N LYS A 97 66.76 -9.29 -2.59
CA LYS A 97 67.51 -8.03 -2.42
C LYS A 97 68.94 -8.34 -1.97
N GLU A 98 69.90 -7.68 -2.61
CA GLU A 98 71.33 -7.81 -2.34
C GLU A 98 71.77 -7.01 -1.10
N THR A 99 73.03 -7.18 -0.66
CA THR A 99 73.45 -6.83 0.70
C THR A 99 74.71 -5.95 0.79
N LYS A 100 74.61 -4.85 1.58
CA LYS A 100 75.71 -4.18 2.34
C LYS A 100 76.77 -3.46 1.46
N PRO A 101 77.65 -2.56 1.99
CA PRO A 101 78.26 -2.47 3.35
C PRO A 101 78.10 -1.12 4.12
N VAL A 102 77.96 -1.11 5.46
CA VAL A 102 78.95 -1.03 6.59
C VAL A 102 79.31 0.41 7.05
N GLN A 103 79.53 0.54 8.36
CA GLN A 103 79.74 1.73 9.23
C GLN A 103 81.21 2.26 9.23
N PRO A 104 81.54 3.49 9.74
CA PRO A 104 81.75 3.71 11.19
C PRO A 104 81.57 5.12 11.84
N SER A 105 81.07 5.13 13.09
CA SER A 105 81.40 5.90 14.32
C SER A 105 81.81 7.41 14.40
N SER A 106 81.37 8.02 15.52
CA SER A 106 82.03 9.01 16.42
C SER A 106 81.71 10.53 16.31
N GLY A 107 81.72 11.25 17.46
CA GLY A 107 81.62 12.73 17.54
C GLY A 107 80.77 13.28 18.72
N ILE A 108 81.42 13.83 19.77
CA ILE A 108 80.86 14.29 21.08
C ILE A 108 81.87 15.32 21.68
N PRO A 109 81.56 16.36 22.52
CA PRO A 109 80.28 16.88 23.09
C PRO A 109 80.04 18.43 22.96
N SER A 110 78.93 18.93 23.53
CA SER A 110 78.89 19.98 24.61
C SER A 110 78.01 21.25 24.43
N SER A 111 77.08 21.47 25.38
CA SER A 111 76.91 22.71 26.20
C SER A 111 75.74 22.55 27.22
N ARG A 112 75.61 23.47 28.20
CA ARG A 112 74.73 23.44 29.42
C ARG A 112 74.35 24.91 29.79
N PRO A 113 73.52 25.23 30.83
CA PRO A 113 72.60 24.46 31.67
C PRO A 113 71.12 24.86 31.35
N ALA A 114 70.07 25.01 32.19
CA ALA A 114 69.71 24.86 33.63
C ALA A 114 68.14 24.70 33.71
N GLY A 115 67.46 24.42 34.84
CA GLY A 115 67.86 24.04 36.20
C GLY A 115 66.64 23.76 37.11
N THR A 116 66.85 23.06 38.24
CA THR A 116 66.16 23.10 39.57
C THR A 116 64.67 23.50 39.72
N ALA A 117 63.80 22.88 40.54
CA ALA A 117 63.77 21.69 41.44
C ALA A 117 62.29 21.53 41.98
N GLN A 118 61.83 20.78 43.01
CA GLN A 118 62.43 19.86 44.01
C GLN A 118 61.38 18.89 44.65
N GLU A 119 61.68 17.57 44.69
CA GLU A 119 61.33 16.52 45.70
C GLU A 119 59.86 16.20 46.16
N LYS A 120 59.74 15.15 47.00
CA LYS A 120 58.53 14.43 47.46
C LYS A 120 58.51 14.26 49.00
N PRO A 121 57.37 13.84 49.59
CA PRO A 121 57.33 12.52 50.27
C PRO A 121 56.11 11.66 49.80
N VAL A 122 56.24 10.38 49.43
CA VAL A 122 56.44 9.14 50.22
C VAL A 122 55.13 8.62 50.89
N GLN A 123 54.87 7.31 50.75
CA GLN A 123 53.58 6.62 50.95
C GLN A 123 53.62 5.62 52.13
N LYS A 124 52.43 5.19 52.61
CA LYS A 124 51.92 3.78 52.72
C LYS A 124 50.92 3.59 53.89
N PRO A 125 50.18 2.45 53.98
CA PRO A 125 49.68 1.55 52.92
C PRO A 125 48.17 1.20 53.06
N VAL A 126 47.55 0.68 51.99
CA VAL A 126 46.40 -0.25 52.08
C VAL A 126 46.62 -1.39 51.07
N GLU A 127 46.02 -2.54 51.34
CA GLU A 127 46.34 -3.86 50.77
C GLU A 127 45.72 -4.14 49.39
N ALA A 128 46.18 -5.19 48.71
CA ALA A 128 45.97 -5.38 47.28
C ALA A 128 44.98 -6.49 46.91
N THR A 129 44.09 -6.19 45.94
CA THR A 129 43.27 -7.17 45.21
C THR A 129 43.59 -7.06 43.71
N PRO A 130 43.91 -8.16 43.00
CA PRO A 130 44.46 -8.07 41.64
C PRO A 130 43.38 -7.73 40.59
N MET A 131 43.49 -6.56 39.97
CA MET A 131 42.82 -6.26 38.70
C MET A 131 43.74 -6.52 37.51
N LYS A 132 43.12 -6.81 36.35
CA LYS A 132 43.79 -7.26 35.12
C LYS A 132 44.44 -6.10 34.36
N GLU A 133 45.37 -6.43 33.47
CA GLU A 133 46.19 -5.48 32.71
C GLU A 133 45.35 -4.48 31.89
N HIS A 134 45.77 -3.21 31.88
CA HIS A 134 45.28 -2.22 30.91
C HIS A 134 45.95 -2.46 29.53
N PRO A 135 45.21 -2.32 28.42
CA PRO A 135 45.75 -2.51 27.07
C PRO A 135 46.76 -1.42 26.68
N LYS A 136 47.71 -1.79 25.81
CA LYS A 136 48.74 -0.89 25.28
C LYS A 136 48.13 0.22 24.41
N ALA A 137 48.81 1.36 24.35
CA ALA A 137 48.44 2.48 23.46
C ALA A 137 48.44 2.05 21.98
N ALA A 138 47.51 2.61 21.21
CA ALA A 138 47.37 2.34 19.79
C ALA A 138 48.52 2.96 18.95
N PRO A 139 48.94 2.30 17.84
CA PRO A 139 49.89 2.89 16.90
C PRO A 139 49.25 4.06 16.12
N ALA A 140 50.10 4.91 15.54
CA ALA A 140 49.67 5.99 14.66
C ALA A 140 49.06 5.43 13.35
N PRO A 141 48.10 6.14 12.72
CA PRO A 141 47.46 5.67 11.48
C PRO A 141 48.43 5.69 10.30
N GLU A 142 48.33 4.65 9.45
CA GLU A 142 49.06 4.57 8.19
C GLU A 142 48.52 5.58 7.16
N PRO A 143 49.37 6.07 6.22
CA PRO A 143 48.92 6.94 5.15
C PRO A 143 47.98 6.19 4.19
N ALA A 144 46.91 6.87 3.77
CA ALA A 144 45.87 6.26 2.92
C ALA A 144 46.44 5.77 1.56
N PRO A 145 45.99 4.61 1.05
CA PRO A 145 46.49 4.06 -0.21
C PRO A 145 46.09 4.93 -1.41
N VAL A 146 47.05 5.17 -2.30
CA VAL A 146 46.81 5.91 -3.55
C VAL A 146 45.99 5.03 -4.49
N TYR A 147 44.75 5.43 -4.73
CA TYR A 147 43.85 4.74 -5.66
C TYR A 147 44.37 4.91 -7.10
N ARG A 148 44.65 3.79 -7.78
CA ARG A 148 44.78 3.74 -9.24
C ARG A 148 43.49 3.15 -9.80
N GLU A 149 42.93 3.78 -10.83
CA GLU A 149 41.82 3.19 -11.58
C GLU A 149 42.27 1.87 -12.23
N PRO A 150 41.48 0.79 -12.14
CA PRO A 150 41.76 -0.43 -12.88
C PRO A 150 41.49 -0.21 -14.37
N VAL A 151 42.50 -0.49 -15.21
CA VAL A 151 42.32 -0.53 -16.66
C VAL A 151 41.52 -1.79 -17.00
N TYR A 152 40.24 -1.61 -17.33
CA TYR A 152 39.40 -2.69 -17.83
C TYR A 152 39.75 -3.01 -19.29
N GLU A 153 40.59 -4.03 -19.51
CA GLU A 153 40.62 -4.70 -20.82
C GLU A 153 39.24 -5.33 -21.06
N GLN A 154 38.56 -4.90 -22.12
CA GLN A 154 37.26 -5.48 -22.46
C GLN A 154 37.46 -6.91 -22.99
N PRO A 155 36.70 -7.90 -22.49
CA PRO A 155 36.73 -9.24 -23.07
C PRO A 155 36.25 -9.17 -24.52
N LYS A 156 37.06 -9.70 -25.45
CA LYS A 156 36.64 -9.84 -26.85
C LYS A 156 35.54 -10.89 -26.94
N TYR A 157 34.29 -10.44 -26.99
CA TYR A 157 33.16 -11.28 -27.37
C TYR A 157 33.31 -11.68 -28.83
N GLU A 158 33.77 -12.90 -29.07
CA GLU A 158 33.78 -13.51 -30.40
C GLU A 158 32.33 -13.82 -30.79
N TYR A 159 31.74 -12.93 -31.59
CA TYR A 159 30.39 -13.09 -32.11
C TYR A 159 30.34 -14.34 -33.00
N SER A 160 29.62 -15.37 -32.56
CA SER A 160 29.02 -16.31 -33.49
C SER A 160 28.07 -15.53 -34.40
N GLU A 161 28.17 -15.74 -35.73
CA GLU A 161 27.21 -15.14 -36.66
C GLU A 161 25.79 -15.51 -36.21
N PRO A 162 24.83 -14.56 -36.16
CA PRO A 162 23.43 -14.91 -35.94
C PRO A 162 23.00 -15.88 -37.05
N ALA A 163 22.34 -16.96 -36.66
CA ALA A 163 21.87 -17.97 -37.61
C ALA A 163 21.01 -17.27 -38.68
N LYS A 164 21.45 -17.38 -39.94
CA LYS A 164 20.90 -16.62 -41.08
C LYS A 164 19.39 -16.77 -41.11
N GLU A 165 18.68 -15.65 -41.08
CA GLU A 165 17.21 -15.63 -41.14
C GLU A 165 16.73 -16.47 -42.33
N PRO A 166 15.69 -17.31 -42.16
CA PRO A 166 15.12 -18.01 -43.29
C PRO A 166 14.60 -16.97 -44.27
N LYS A 167 15.14 -16.97 -45.49
CA LYS A 167 14.72 -16.04 -46.54
C LYS A 167 13.21 -16.19 -46.74
N TYR A 168 12.46 -15.15 -46.39
CA TYR A 168 11.07 -15.05 -46.81
C TYR A 168 11.03 -14.94 -48.34
N GLU A 169 10.77 -16.07 -48.98
CA GLU A 169 10.58 -16.14 -50.42
C GLU A 169 9.34 -15.29 -50.77
N ARG A 170 9.54 -14.26 -51.60
CA ARG A 170 8.49 -13.30 -51.92
C ARG A 170 7.40 -14.03 -52.71
N SER A 171 6.29 -14.36 -52.05
CA SER A 171 5.09 -14.87 -52.70
C SER A 171 4.64 -13.93 -53.82
N GLU A 172 4.20 -14.51 -54.93
CA GLU A 172 3.77 -13.74 -56.09
C GLU A 172 2.61 -12.79 -55.76
N PRO A 173 2.49 -11.63 -56.42
CA PRO A 173 1.40 -10.70 -56.20
C PRO A 173 0.05 -11.39 -56.50
N VAL A 174 -0.74 -11.59 -55.45
CA VAL A 174 -2.09 -12.16 -55.54
C VAL A 174 -2.93 -11.30 -56.49
N LYS A 175 -3.45 -11.90 -57.56
CA LYS A 175 -4.28 -11.21 -58.55
C LYS A 175 -5.51 -10.63 -57.88
N GLU A 176 -5.69 -9.32 -58.02
CA GLU A 176 -6.75 -8.55 -57.38
C GLU A 176 -8.13 -8.94 -57.93
N SER A 177 -8.79 -9.86 -57.23
CA SER A 177 -10.18 -10.22 -57.50
C SER A 177 -11.08 -9.10 -57.01
N LYS A 178 -11.91 -8.54 -57.91
CA LYS A 178 -12.86 -7.47 -57.58
C LYS A 178 -13.81 -7.93 -56.47
N ARG A 179 -13.52 -7.53 -55.23
CA ARG A 179 -14.47 -7.64 -54.12
C ARG A 179 -15.67 -6.76 -54.48
N LYS A 180 -16.88 -7.30 -54.37
CA LYS A 180 -18.09 -6.48 -54.54
C LYS A 180 -18.09 -5.39 -53.47
N GLU A 181 -18.58 -4.21 -53.83
CA GLU A 181 -19.03 -3.23 -52.87
C GLU A 181 -20.24 -3.83 -52.15
N GLU A 182 -20.04 -4.23 -50.89
CA GLU A 182 -21.14 -4.61 -49.99
C GLU A 182 -21.73 -3.31 -49.44
N GLU A 183 -23.05 -3.12 -49.59
CA GLU A 183 -23.73 -1.92 -49.11
C GLU A 183 -23.50 -1.74 -47.59
N PRO A 184 -23.36 -0.50 -47.08
CA PRO A 184 -23.17 -0.28 -45.66
C PRO A 184 -24.38 -0.84 -44.89
N PRO A 185 -24.16 -1.65 -43.83
CA PRO A 185 -25.25 -2.31 -43.14
C PRO A 185 -26.24 -1.29 -42.57
N ALA A 186 -27.53 -1.61 -42.72
CA ALA A 186 -28.62 -0.73 -42.31
C ALA A 186 -28.48 -0.34 -40.82
N SER A 187 -28.77 0.91 -40.51
CA SER A 187 -28.52 1.50 -39.19
C SER A 187 -29.16 0.70 -38.07
N GLU A 188 -28.35 0.12 -37.19
CA GLU A 188 -28.82 -0.56 -35.99
C GLU A 188 -29.66 0.38 -35.10
N PRO A 189 -30.66 -0.16 -34.37
CA PRO A 189 -31.54 0.66 -33.54
C PRO A 189 -30.74 1.36 -32.44
N LYS A 190 -31.15 2.59 -32.08
CA LYS A 190 -30.53 3.40 -31.01
C LYS A 190 -30.81 2.87 -29.60
N GLY A 191 -30.33 1.66 -29.32
CA GLY A 191 -30.09 1.18 -27.95
C GLY A 191 -28.94 1.93 -27.29
N THR A 192 -28.82 1.83 -25.97
CA THR A 192 -27.74 2.47 -25.21
C THR A 192 -26.37 1.92 -25.61
N SER A 193 -25.49 2.78 -26.15
CA SER A 193 -24.15 2.39 -26.61
C SER A 193 -23.35 1.66 -25.51
N PRO A 194 -22.75 0.49 -25.79
CA PRO A 194 -21.86 -0.21 -24.86
C PRO A 194 -20.67 0.65 -24.39
N GLY A 195 -20.22 1.59 -25.22
CA GLY A 195 -19.15 2.55 -24.91
C GLY A 195 -19.57 3.73 -24.02
N GLY A 196 -20.72 3.69 -23.36
CA GLY A 196 -21.17 4.73 -22.42
C GLY A 196 -20.45 4.72 -21.07
N ILE A 197 -20.85 5.62 -20.16
CA ILE A 197 -20.29 5.74 -18.78
C ILE A 197 -20.38 4.41 -18.01
N LEU A 198 -21.46 3.65 -18.21
CA LEU A 198 -21.63 2.33 -17.59
C LEU A 198 -20.60 1.31 -18.11
N GLY A 199 -20.26 1.35 -19.40
CA GLY A 199 -19.18 0.57 -20.00
C GLY A 199 -17.81 0.97 -19.46
N ALA A 200 -17.54 2.27 -19.36
CA ALA A 200 -16.33 2.80 -18.75
C ALA A 200 -16.16 2.35 -17.28
N LEU A 201 -17.24 2.36 -16.50
CA LEU A 201 -17.25 1.82 -15.12
C LEU A 201 -16.99 0.31 -15.10
N LYS A 202 -17.70 -0.48 -15.90
CA LYS A 202 -17.50 -1.94 -15.99
C LYS A 202 -16.06 -2.30 -16.37
N ALA A 203 -15.48 -1.57 -17.32
CA ALA A 203 -14.07 -1.68 -17.69
C ALA A 203 -13.12 -1.26 -16.56
N ALA A 204 -13.40 -0.17 -15.84
CA ALA A 204 -12.60 0.23 -14.68
C ALA A 204 -12.60 -0.84 -13.58
N PHE A 205 -13.74 -1.45 -13.27
CA PHE A 205 -13.80 -2.58 -12.34
C PHE A 205 -13.06 -3.83 -12.87
N SER A 206 -13.22 -4.18 -14.15
CA SER A 206 -12.50 -5.28 -14.80
C SER A 206 -10.97 -5.09 -14.77
N PHE A 207 -10.50 -3.88 -15.06
CA PHE A 207 -9.09 -3.55 -15.14
C PHE A 207 -8.45 -3.41 -13.75
N PHE A 208 -9.01 -2.58 -12.87
CA PHE A 208 -8.43 -2.28 -11.55
C PHE A 208 -8.81 -3.25 -10.42
N THR A 209 -9.62 -4.30 -10.67
CA THR A 209 -9.95 -5.30 -9.64
C THR A 209 -9.78 -6.75 -10.10
N ILE A 210 -9.67 -7.68 -9.15
CA ILE A 210 -9.64 -9.14 -9.32
C ILE A 210 -11.01 -9.75 -9.64
N LEU A 211 -12.09 -8.95 -9.70
CA LEU A 211 -13.43 -9.43 -10.04
C LEU A 211 -13.44 -10.00 -11.47
N PRO A 212 -14.09 -11.16 -11.72
CA PRO A 212 -14.07 -11.84 -13.03
C PRO A 212 -15.01 -11.19 -14.07
N ILE A 213 -14.97 -9.86 -14.17
CA ILE A 213 -15.75 -9.05 -15.09
C ILE A 213 -15.04 -9.04 -16.45
N LYS A 214 -15.73 -9.48 -17.50
CA LYS A 214 -15.22 -9.38 -18.89
C LYS A 214 -15.68 -8.06 -19.52
N ALA A 215 -14.72 -7.17 -19.77
CA ALA A 215 -14.93 -5.95 -20.54
C ALA A 215 -14.67 -6.18 -22.05
N SER A 216 -15.42 -5.52 -22.91
CA SER A 216 -15.17 -5.47 -24.37
C SER A 216 -14.11 -4.41 -24.71
N GLY A 217 -13.58 -4.45 -25.94
CA GLY A 217 -12.69 -3.39 -26.43
C GLY A 217 -13.35 -2.01 -26.44
N GLU A 218 -14.65 -1.93 -26.72
CA GLU A 218 -15.41 -0.67 -26.65
C GLU A 218 -15.53 -0.13 -25.22
N GLU A 219 -15.74 -1.02 -24.24
CA GLU A 219 -15.84 -0.65 -22.82
C GLU A 219 -14.47 -0.19 -22.28
N ILE A 220 -13.37 -0.84 -22.70
CA ILE A 220 -12.00 -0.39 -22.41
C ILE A 220 -11.74 0.99 -23.04
N ASN A 221 -12.11 1.20 -24.30
CA ASN A 221 -11.98 2.49 -24.99
C ASN A 221 -12.90 3.57 -24.39
N ALA A 222 -14.00 3.18 -23.74
CA ALA A 222 -14.83 4.08 -22.95
C ALA A 222 -14.12 4.46 -21.63
N MET A 223 -13.46 3.51 -20.96
CA MET A 223 -12.65 3.80 -19.77
C MET A 223 -11.49 4.76 -20.08
N THR A 224 -10.73 4.55 -21.17
CA THR A 224 -9.61 5.46 -21.51
C THR A 224 -10.08 6.89 -21.77
N LYS A 225 -11.29 7.07 -22.32
CA LYS A 225 -11.92 8.39 -22.55
C LYS A 225 -12.62 8.99 -21.32
N ASN A 226 -12.98 8.19 -20.33
CA ASN A 226 -13.77 8.60 -19.16
C ASN A 226 -13.05 8.27 -17.85
N MET A 227 -11.73 8.50 -17.77
CA MET A 227 -10.92 8.20 -16.57
C MET A 227 -11.44 8.83 -15.28
N TYR A 228 -12.27 9.87 -15.34
CA TYR A 228 -12.93 10.46 -14.18
C TYR A 228 -13.78 9.47 -13.36
N VAL A 229 -14.11 8.28 -13.88
CA VAL A 229 -14.84 7.25 -13.12
C VAL A 229 -13.96 6.42 -12.16
N ILE A 230 -12.63 6.39 -12.34
CA ILE A 230 -11.77 5.45 -11.59
C ILE A 230 -11.70 5.69 -10.07
N PRO A 231 -11.91 6.90 -9.49
CA PRO A 231 -12.01 7.09 -8.04
C PRO A 231 -13.18 6.36 -7.38
N ILE A 232 -14.20 5.93 -8.15
CA ILE A 232 -15.30 5.09 -7.65
C ILE A 232 -14.79 3.68 -7.34
N VAL A 233 -13.89 3.15 -8.18
CA VAL A 233 -13.23 1.84 -7.92
C VAL A 233 -12.28 1.96 -6.73
N GLY A 234 -11.62 3.10 -6.56
CA GLY A 234 -10.82 3.42 -5.37
C GLY A 234 -11.65 3.38 -4.09
N ALA A 235 -12.77 4.10 -4.04
CA ALA A 235 -13.68 4.07 -2.89
C ALA A 235 -14.25 2.67 -2.60
N PHE A 236 -14.50 1.86 -3.63
CA PHE A 236 -14.91 0.45 -3.47
C PHE A 236 -13.81 -0.43 -2.85
N ILE A 237 -12.56 -0.33 -3.33
CA ILE A 237 -11.41 -1.05 -2.74
C ILE A 237 -11.22 -0.61 -1.29
N GLY A 238 -11.24 0.70 -1.03
CA GLY A 238 -11.14 1.29 0.30
C GLY A 238 -12.27 0.84 1.24
N MET A 239 -13.50 0.67 0.75
CA MET A 239 -14.64 0.14 1.51
C MET A 239 -14.37 -1.30 2.00
N ILE A 240 -13.94 -2.19 1.10
CA ILE A 240 -13.66 -3.59 1.46
C ILE A 240 -12.44 -3.68 2.39
N ALA A 241 -11.37 -2.92 2.09
CA ALA A 241 -10.20 -2.83 2.94
C ALA A 241 -10.54 -2.29 4.35
N SER A 242 -11.45 -1.31 4.46
CA SER A 242 -11.93 -0.79 5.75
C SER A 242 -12.69 -1.84 6.56
N ILE A 243 -13.55 -2.63 5.91
CA ILE A 243 -14.28 -3.72 6.57
C ILE A 243 -13.29 -4.77 7.11
N MET A 244 -12.31 -5.18 6.29
CA MET A 244 -11.23 -6.08 6.72
C MET A 244 -10.40 -5.49 7.86
N GLY A 245 -10.07 -4.19 7.79
CA GLY A 245 -9.40 -3.45 8.86
C GLY A 245 -10.18 -3.46 10.17
N ILE A 246 -11.49 -3.19 10.14
CA ILE A 246 -12.35 -3.22 11.34
C ILE A 246 -12.42 -4.63 11.95
N ILE A 247 -12.45 -5.68 11.12
CA ILE A 247 -12.46 -7.08 11.58
C ILE A 247 -11.14 -7.41 12.28
N PHE A 248 -10.00 -7.13 11.66
CA PHE A 248 -8.68 -7.48 12.20
C PHE A 248 -8.25 -6.57 13.37
N ALA A 249 -8.75 -5.34 13.44
CA ALA A 249 -8.59 -4.45 14.59
C ALA A 249 -9.25 -4.96 15.89
N ARG A 250 -10.03 -6.06 15.83
CA ARG A 250 -10.51 -6.80 17.02
C ARG A 250 -9.50 -7.80 17.57
N VAL A 251 -8.46 -8.15 16.80
CA VAL A 251 -7.34 -9.00 17.22
C VAL A 251 -6.20 -8.12 17.72
N ASP A 252 -5.79 -7.17 16.89
CA ASP A 252 -4.85 -6.10 17.23
C ASP A 252 -5.15 -4.90 16.33
N ALA A 253 -5.31 -3.73 16.94
CA ALA A 253 -5.63 -2.49 16.24
C ALA A 253 -4.51 -2.04 15.30
N GLY A 254 -3.24 -2.27 15.63
CA GLY A 254 -2.11 -1.71 14.87
C GLY A 254 -1.67 -2.57 13.69
N ALA A 255 -0.95 -3.65 13.98
CA ALA A 255 -0.25 -4.47 12.99
C ALA A 255 -1.20 -5.37 12.20
N MET A 256 -2.10 -6.08 12.88
CA MET A 256 -3.00 -7.02 12.21
C MET A 256 -3.99 -6.30 11.27
N ALA A 257 -4.54 -5.17 11.70
CA ALA A 257 -5.38 -4.33 10.83
C ALA A 257 -4.58 -3.74 9.65
N GLY A 258 -3.35 -3.28 9.89
CA GLY A 258 -2.46 -2.77 8.84
C GLY A 258 -2.13 -3.79 7.76
N ILE A 259 -1.78 -5.02 8.15
CA ILE A 259 -1.55 -6.15 7.23
C ILE A 259 -2.83 -6.48 6.46
N ALA A 260 -3.99 -6.56 7.13
CA ALA A 260 -5.26 -6.90 6.49
C ALA A 260 -5.67 -5.86 5.44
N ILE A 261 -5.50 -4.56 5.71
CA ILE A 261 -5.80 -3.48 4.76
C ILE A 261 -4.87 -3.54 3.54
N LEU A 262 -3.55 -3.67 3.75
CA LEU A 262 -2.56 -3.77 2.68
C LEU A 262 -2.81 -4.99 1.78
N ALA A 263 -2.95 -6.17 2.39
CA ALA A 263 -3.24 -7.40 1.66
C ALA A 263 -4.55 -7.28 0.86
N THR A 264 -5.60 -6.70 1.44
CA THR A 264 -6.88 -6.48 0.75
C THR A 264 -6.73 -5.53 -0.43
N SER A 265 -6.05 -4.39 -0.26
CA SER A 265 -5.80 -3.43 -1.35
C SER A 265 -5.02 -4.06 -2.51
N TYR A 266 -3.93 -4.76 -2.22
CA TYR A 266 -3.06 -5.36 -3.24
C TYR A 266 -3.68 -6.59 -3.91
N ILE A 267 -4.31 -7.50 -3.16
CA ILE A 267 -4.98 -8.67 -3.75
C ILE A 267 -6.17 -8.22 -4.61
N ILE A 268 -7.00 -7.29 -4.15
CA ILE A 268 -8.12 -6.80 -4.98
C ILE A 268 -7.59 -6.08 -6.21
N SER A 269 -6.55 -5.25 -6.12
CA SER A 269 -5.95 -4.56 -7.29
C SER A 269 -5.00 -5.42 -8.14
N LYS A 270 -4.91 -6.74 -7.88
CA LYS A 270 -4.05 -7.69 -8.60
C LYS A 270 -2.55 -7.28 -8.59
N PHE A 271 -2.11 -6.58 -7.55
CA PHE A 271 -0.79 -5.97 -7.40
C PHE A 271 -0.39 -4.94 -8.48
N LEU A 272 -1.29 -4.56 -9.40
CA LEU A 272 -1.04 -3.74 -10.60
C LEU A 272 -0.30 -2.43 -10.33
N HIS A 273 -0.57 -1.76 -9.21
CA HIS A 273 0.06 -0.48 -8.87
C HIS A 273 1.41 -0.66 -8.16
N LEU A 274 1.64 -1.81 -7.54
CA LEU A 274 2.90 -2.17 -6.88
C LEU A 274 3.94 -2.65 -7.90
N ASP A 275 3.48 -3.41 -8.89
CA ASP A 275 4.19 -3.79 -10.12
C ASP A 275 4.72 -2.51 -10.81
N GLY A 276 3.82 -1.57 -11.13
CA GLY A 276 4.19 -0.28 -11.70
C GLY A 276 5.10 0.59 -10.82
N LEU A 277 5.03 0.47 -9.50
CA LEU A 277 5.94 1.15 -8.57
C LEU A 277 7.36 0.55 -8.62
N ALA A 278 7.49 -0.77 -8.83
CA ALA A 278 8.78 -1.44 -8.99
C ALA A 278 9.47 -0.96 -10.27
N ASP A 279 8.80 -1.10 -11.41
CA ASP A 279 9.33 -0.72 -12.72
C ASP A 279 9.70 0.77 -12.75
N PHE A 280 8.80 1.65 -12.29
CA PHE A 280 9.08 3.07 -12.16
C PHE A 280 10.28 3.35 -11.25
N GLY A 281 10.45 2.58 -10.18
CA GLY A 281 11.58 2.69 -9.26
C GLY A 281 12.92 2.37 -9.91
N ASP A 282 13.01 1.26 -10.65
CA ASP A 282 14.21 0.90 -11.41
C ASP A 282 14.46 1.87 -12.57
N GLY A 283 13.42 2.27 -13.30
CA GLY A 283 13.49 3.31 -14.32
C GLY A 283 14.04 4.64 -13.78
N MET A 284 13.62 5.06 -12.59
CA MET A 284 14.07 6.29 -11.94
C MET A 284 15.52 6.22 -11.43
N ILE A 285 15.89 5.11 -10.78
CA ILE A 285 17.23 4.90 -10.20
C ILE A 285 18.27 4.53 -11.26
N CYS A 286 17.86 3.98 -12.41
CA CYS A 286 18.73 3.68 -13.54
C CYS A 286 19.60 4.88 -13.93
N SER A 287 20.92 4.67 -13.92
CA SER A 287 21.92 5.72 -14.19
C SER A 287 22.50 5.59 -15.60
N GLY A 288 22.54 6.71 -16.31
CA GLY A 288 22.91 6.78 -17.73
C GLY A 288 21.99 7.74 -18.47
N ASP A 289 21.79 7.49 -19.75
CA ASP A 289 20.85 8.24 -20.58
C ASP A 289 19.37 7.87 -20.35
N ARG A 290 18.49 8.60 -21.04
CA ARG A 290 17.05 8.36 -21.06
C ARG A 290 16.67 7.01 -21.67
N GLU A 291 17.41 6.51 -22.66
CA GLU A 291 17.08 5.25 -23.34
C GLU A 291 17.32 4.06 -22.40
N ARG A 292 18.43 4.04 -21.64
CA ARG A 292 18.70 3.05 -20.59
C ARG A 292 17.65 3.09 -19.49
N SER A 293 17.19 4.29 -19.13
CA SER A 293 16.11 4.49 -18.17
C SER A 293 14.76 3.93 -18.67
N ILE A 294 14.46 4.08 -19.96
CA ILE A 294 13.27 3.49 -20.62
C ILE A 294 13.40 1.98 -20.81
N LYS A 295 14.62 1.45 -20.97
CA LYS A 295 14.88 0.00 -21.03
C LYS A 295 14.62 -0.69 -19.69
N ALA A 296 14.92 -0.02 -18.57
CA ALA A 296 14.58 -0.53 -17.23
C ALA A 296 13.06 -0.64 -17.01
N LEU A 297 12.24 0.30 -17.52
CA LEU A 297 10.76 0.19 -17.57
C LEU A 297 10.21 -0.94 -18.48
N LYS A 298 11.08 -1.82 -18.98
CA LYS A 298 10.75 -2.92 -19.88
C LYS A 298 11.54 -4.20 -19.57
N ASP A 299 12.29 -4.21 -18.47
CA ASP A 299 12.90 -5.45 -18.00
C ASP A 299 11.77 -6.34 -17.42
N THR A 300 11.96 -7.65 -17.51
CA THR A 300 11.05 -8.63 -16.88
C THR A 300 11.51 -9.03 -15.48
N GLY A 301 12.70 -8.59 -15.06
CA GLY A 301 13.22 -8.78 -13.71
C GLY A 301 13.25 -7.48 -12.91
N ILE A 302 12.78 -7.54 -11.65
CA ILE A 302 12.90 -6.43 -10.69
C ILE A 302 14.37 -6.19 -10.33
N GLY A 303 14.79 -4.93 -10.37
CA GLY A 303 16.11 -4.49 -9.95
C GLY A 303 16.15 -4.00 -8.49
N ALA A 304 17.34 -3.59 -8.07
CA ALA A 304 17.55 -3.10 -6.70
C ALA A 304 16.87 -1.75 -6.44
N GLY A 305 16.56 -0.97 -7.48
CA GLY A 305 15.89 0.33 -7.35
C GLY A 305 14.39 0.16 -7.11
N GLY A 306 13.74 -0.68 -7.91
CA GLY A 306 12.34 -1.04 -7.78
C GLY A 306 12.07 -1.72 -6.45
N LEU A 307 12.87 -2.74 -6.10
CA LEU A 307 12.78 -3.41 -4.80
C LEU A 307 12.96 -2.43 -3.63
N GLY A 308 13.95 -1.53 -3.70
CA GLY A 308 14.21 -0.54 -2.65
C GLY A 308 13.03 0.43 -2.45
N ILE A 309 12.47 0.96 -3.54
CA ILE A 309 11.32 1.88 -3.50
C ILE A 309 10.05 1.16 -3.04
N VAL A 310 9.79 -0.06 -3.52
CA VAL A 310 8.67 -0.90 -3.08
C VAL A 310 8.73 -1.17 -1.58
N LEU A 311 9.90 -1.55 -1.04
CA LEU A 311 10.07 -1.77 0.41
C LEU A 311 9.79 -0.50 1.22
N ILE A 312 10.34 0.65 0.82
CA ILE A 312 10.13 1.92 1.51
C ILE A 312 8.64 2.31 1.50
N VAL A 313 7.96 2.19 0.36
CA VAL A 313 6.55 2.59 0.22
C VAL A 313 5.62 1.63 0.95
N ILE A 314 5.80 0.30 0.87
CA ILE A 314 5.01 -0.66 1.65
C ILE A 314 5.15 -0.39 3.16
N LEU A 315 6.38 -0.20 3.65
CA LEU A 315 6.63 0.07 5.07
C LEU A 315 6.02 1.41 5.52
N ALA A 316 6.05 2.44 4.67
CA ALA A 316 5.44 3.73 4.95
C ALA A 316 3.89 3.69 4.93
N ILE A 317 3.28 2.95 4.00
CA ILE A 317 1.82 2.72 3.99
C ILE A 317 1.41 1.90 5.22
N TYR A 318 2.15 0.83 5.55
CA TYR A 318 1.92 0.01 6.74
C TYR A 318 1.97 0.83 8.03
N ALA A 319 3.06 1.57 8.25
CA ALA A 319 3.22 2.43 9.42
C ALA A 319 2.16 3.53 9.49
N GLY A 320 1.78 4.11 8.33
CA GLY A 320 0.69 5.07 8.22
C GLY A 320 -0.65 4.50 8.66
N ILE A 321 -1.04 3.33 8.14
CA ILE A 321 -2.28 2.65 8.53
C ILE A 321 -2.26 2.29 10.01
N SER A 322 -1.20 1.65 10.50
CA SER A 322 -1.09 1.23 11.90
C SER A 322 -1.12 2.42 12.87
N GLY A 323 -0.55 3.57 12.49
CA GLY A 323 -0.63 4.80 13.26
C GLY A 323 -2.04 5.41 13.28
N VAL A 324 -2.72 5.46 12.14
CA VAL A 324 -4.12 5.92 12.05
C VAL A 324 -5.04 4.98 12.85
N ALA A 325 -4.74 3.69 12.89
CA ALA A 325 -5.47 2.69 13.64
C ALA A 325 -5.35 2.83 15.16
N VAL A 326 -4.39 3.59 15.70
CA VAL A 326 -4.38 3.95 17.13
C VAL A 326 -5.66 4.71 17.52
N VAL A 327 -6.26 5.47 16.60
CA VAL A 327 -7.52 6.19 16.83
C VAL A 327 -8.70 5.22 17.01
N PHE A 328 -8.61 3.97 16.53
CA PHE A 328 -9.64 2.95 16.72
C PHE A 328 -9.94 2.66 18.20
N THR A 329 -8.93 2.73 19.07
CA THR A 329 -9.02 2.34 20.49
C THR A 329 -9.15 3.53 21.45
N THR A 330 -8.84 4.76 21.03
CA THR A 330 -8.81 5.93 21.92
C THR A 330 -10.16 6.65 22.08
N TRP A 331 -11.08 6.54 21.13
CA TRP A 331 -12.38 7.25 21.19
C TRP A 331 -13.51 6.46 20.51
N ILE A 332 -14.75 6.59 21.00
CA ILE A 332 -15.90 5.76 20.57
C ILE A 332 -16.18 5.86 19.05
N PRO A 333 -16.17 7.04 18.39
CA PRO A 333 -16.26 7.15 16.92
C PRO A 333 -14.94 6.91 16.17
N GLY A 334 -13.84 6.64 16.88
CA GLY A 334 -12.50 6.58 16.31
C GLY A 334 -12.31 5.45 15.29
N PHE A 335 -12.97 4.30 15.49
CA PHE A 335 -13.02 3.21 14.49
C PHE A 335 -13.67 3.62 13.15
N PHE A 336 -14.63 4.55 13.18
CA PHE A 336 -15.25 5.10 11.97
C PHE A 336 -14.31 6.09 11.27
N LEU A 337 -13.56 6.92 12.02
CA LEU A 337 -12.53 7.79 11.44
C LEU A 337 -11.36 7.01 10.82
N PHE A 338 -10.92 5.93 11.48
CA PHE A 338 -9.95 4.97 10.93
C PHE A 338 -10.43 4.38 9.59
N ALA A 339 -11.68 3.89 9.52
CA ALA A 339 -12.26 3.41 8.27
C ALA A 339 -12.37 4.52 7.21
N MET A 340 -12.77 5.73 7.59
CA MET A 340 -12.82 6.87 6.67
C MET A 340 -11.48 7.21 6.07
N ALA A 341 -10.39 7.16 6.85
CA ALA A 341 -9.04 7.33 6.29
C ALA A 341 -8.76 6.33 5.16
N ILE A 342 -9.12 5.04 5.32
CA ILE A 342 -8.86 4.01 4.30
C ILE A 342 -9.76 4.16 3.05
N VAL A 343 -11.04 4.53 3.22
CA VAL A 343 -11.93 4.84 2.07
C VAL A 343 -11.41 6.05 1.29
N ILE A 344 -11.05 7.14 1.99
CA ILE A 344 -10.52 8.36 1.38
C ILE A 344 -9.17 8.08 0.70
N MET A 345 -8.28 7.30 1.35
CA MET A 345 -6.97 6.92 0.81
C MET A 345 -7.06 6.28 -0.57
N GLU A 346 -7.85 5.21 -0.74
CA GLU A 346 -7.92 4.50 -2.03
C GLU A 346 -8.71 5.29 -3.08
N ALA A 347 -9.73 6.05 -2.68
CA ALA A 347 -10.45 6.95 -3.58
C ALA A 347 -9.53 8.04 -4.17
N PHE A 348 -8.72 8.69 -3.32
CA PHE A 348 -7.80 9.74 -3.76
C PHE A 348 -6.52 9.20 -4.39
N ALA A 349 -6.03 8.00 -4.03
CA ALA A 349 -4.94 7.33 -4.75
C ALA A 349 -5.30 7.13 -6.23
N LYS A 350 -6.54 6.72 -6.51
CA LYS A 350 -7.09 6.64 -7.88
C LYS A 350 -7.30 8.03 -8.50
N ASN A 351 -7.61 9.07 -7.73
CA ASN A 351 -7.61 10.45 -8.25
C ASN A 351 -6.20 10.91 -8.67
N THR A 352 -5.15 10.55 -7.92
CA THR A 352 -3.75 10.86 -8.25
C THR A 352 -3.36 10.34 -9.63
N MET A 353 -3.86 9.17 -10.03
CA MET A 353 -3.65 8.64 -11.38
C MET A 353 -4.24 9.56 -12.45
N VAL A 354 -5.45 10.11 -12.24
CA VAL A 354 -6.06 11.04 -13.21
C VAL A 354 -5.36 12.39 -13.20
N VAL A 355 -4.91 12.88 -12.04
CA VAL A 355 -4.09 14.11 -11.97
C VAL A 355 -2.76 13.92 -12.71
N ALA A 356 -2.06 12.82 -12.47
CA ALA A 356 -0.81 12.50 -13.17
C ALA A 356 -1.04 12.41 -14.67
N ALA A 357 -2.09 11.70 -15.12
CA ALA A 357 -2.48 11.63 -16.52
C ALA A 357 -2.81 13.01 -17.14
N ALA A 358 -3.35 13.96 -16.37
CA ALA A 358 -3.65 15.32 -16.85
C ALA A 358 -2.41 16.24 -17.01
N PHE A 359 -1.27 15.86 -16.44
CA PHE A 359 0.01 16.58 -16.55
C PHE A 359 1.11 15.77 -17.25
N GLY A 360 0.83 14.53 -17.64
CA GLY A 360 1.77 13.61 -18.27
C GLY A 360 1.80 13.75 -19.80
N GLU A 361 2.97 13.59 -20.40
CA GLU A 361 3.08 13.47 -21.86
C GLU A 361 2.75 12.04 -22.29
N PRO A 362 1.89 11.80 -23.30
CA PRO A 362 1.41 10.47 -23.64
C PRO A 362 2.44 9.63 -24.39
N GLY A 363 2.96 8.59 -23.73
CA GLY A 363 3.97 7.68 -24.28
C GLY A 363 3.43 6.60 -25.23
N ASN A 364 3.81 5.35 -24.99
CA ASN A 364 3.38 4.16 -25.75
C ASN A 364 2.67 3.15 -24.84
N GLY A 365 1.94 2.20 -25.43
CA GLY A 365 1.21 1.14 -24.71
C GLY A 365 -0.16 1.59 -24.17
N MET A 366 -0.85 0.71 -23.43
CA MET A 366 -2.26 0.88 -23.04
C MET A 366 -2.52 2.18 -22.25
N ALA A 367 -1.60 2.55 -21.35
CA ALA A 367 -1.71 3.79 -20.58
C ALA A 367 -1.49 5.07 -21.40
N SER A 368 -0.95 4.99 -22.62
CA SER A 368 -0.79 6.18 -23.47
C SER A 368 -2.11 6.78 -23.92
N GLU A 369 -3.16 5.97 -24.10
CA GLU A 369 -4.51 6.49 -24.38
C GLU A 369 -5.16 7.10 -23.13
N GLN A 370 -4.92 6.50 -21.97
CA GLN A 370 -5.36 7.04 -20.68
C GLN A 370 -4.81 8.45 -20.45
N VAL A 371 -3.50 8.64 -20.66
CA VAL A 371 -2.85 9.96 -20.62
C VAL A 371 -3.39 10.88 -21.72
N ARG A 372 -3.38 10.43 -22.99
CA ARG A 372 -3.78 11.24 -24.16
C ARG A 372 -5.21 11.78 -24.11
N ASN A 373 -6.14 11.03 -23.52
CA ASN A 373 -7.55 11.44 -23.41
C ASN A 373 -7.85 12.20 -22.10
N THR A 374 -6.90 12.29 -21.17
CA THR A 374 -7.08 13.00 -19.91
C THR A 374 -6.64 14.46 -20.03
N ASN A 375 -7.47 15.37 -19.53
CA ASN A 375 -7.22 16.81 -19.53
C ASN A 375 -7.73 17.43 -18.22
N THR A 376 -7.58 18.74 -18.06
CA THR A 376 -7.98 19.49 -16.86
C THR A 376 -9.46 19.27 -16.46
N GLN A 377 -10.38 19.13 -17.42
CA GLN A 377 -11.79 18.85 -17.11
C GLN A 377 -11.97 17.41 -16.60
N THR A 378 -11.32 16.44 -17.24
CA THR A 378 -11.29 15.04 -16.76
C THR A 378 -10.75 14.96 -15.33
N MET A 379 -9.69 15.71 -15.01
CA MET A 379 -9.11 15.79 -13.66
C MET A 379 -10.05 16.45 -12.64
N LEU A 380 -10.72 17.54 -13.01
CA LEU A 380 -11.68 18.22 -12.14
C LEU A 380 -12.91 17.34 -11.86
N PHE A 381 -13.45 16.65 -12.88
CA PHE A 381 -14.52 15.68 -12.69
C PHE A 381 -14.08 14.46 -11.86
N ALA A 382 -12.85 13.95 -12.05
CA ALA A 382 -12.30 12.89 -11.21
C ALA A 382 -12.22 13.32 -9.74
N THR A 383 -11.77 14.55 -9.48
CA THR A 383 -11.61 15.10 -8.13
C THR A 383 -12.97 15.31 -7.48
N LEU A 384 -13.96 15.84 -8.21
CA LEU A 384 -15.34 15.95 -7.74
C LEU A 384 -15.93 14.56 -7.42
N ILE A 385 -15.70 13.57 -8.29
CA ILE A 385 -16.16 12.19 -8.09
C ILE A 385 -15.45 11.51 -6.91
N ALA A 386 -14.18 11.81 -6.63
CA ALA A 386 -13.46 11.35 -5.45
C ALA A 386 -14.03 11.96 -4.15
N VAL A 387 -14.36 13.26 -4.15
CA VAL A 387 -15.04 13.92 -3.02
C VAL A 387 -16.44 13.33 -2.81
N CYS A 388 -17.22 13.13 -3.89
CA CYS A 388 -18.54 12.51 -3.81
C CYS A 388 -18.49 11.04 -3.37
N SER A 389 -17.50 10.26 -3.83
CA SER A 389 -17.36 8.85 -3.43
C SER A 389 -16.89 8.71 -2.00
N ALA A 390 -16.03 9.61 -1.50
CA ALA A 390 -15.70 9.72 -0.08
C ALA A 390 -16.92 10.08 0.78
N PHE A 391 -17.77 11.01 0.33
CA PHE A 391 -19.01 11.37 1.04
C PHE A 391 -20.05 10.22 1.04
N VAL A 392 -20.24 9.52 -0.08
CA VAL A 392 -21.07 8.31 -0.13
C VAL A 392 -20.47 7.21 0.76
N GLY A 393 -19.14 7.08 0.78
CA GLY A 393 -18.42 6.18 1.69
C GLY A 393 -18.66 6.49 3.16
N TYR A 394 -18.69 7.78 3.53
CA TYR A 394 -19.06 8.25 4.87
C TYR A 394 -20.46 7.78 5.26
N LEU A 395 -21.46 7.98 4.40
CA LEU A 395 -22.84 7.56 4.65
C LEU A 395 -22.96 6.03 4.77
N LEU A 396 -22.31 5.27 3.88
CA LEU A 396 -22.33 3.81 3.91
C LEU A 396 -21.66 3.26 5.18
N MET A 397 -20.48 3.78 5.55
CA MET A 397 -19.84 3.35 6.79
C MET A 397 -20.58 3.84 8.02
N ALA A 398 -21.26 5.00 8.00
CA ALA A 398 -22.10 5.44 9.11
C ALA A 398 -23.27 4.48 9.36
N VAL A 399 -23.79 3.81 8.32
CA VAL A 399 -24.76 2.71 8.48
C VAL A 399 -24.09 1.45 9.03
N ILE A 400 -22.94 1.05 8.49
CA ILE A 400 -22.21 -0.17 8.90
C ILE A 400 -21.70 -0.08 10.36
N THR A 401 -21.24 1.09 10.80
CA THR A 401 -20.69 1.32 12.15
C THR A 401 -21.74 1.84 13.13
N GLY A 402 -22.77 2.54 12.66
CA GLY A 402 -23.79 3.21 13.46
C GLY A 402 -24.80 2.28 14.14
N GLY A 403 -24.80 0.97 13.83
CA GLY A 403 -25.55 -0.03 14.59
C GLY A 403 -25.14 -0.09 16.08
N PHE A 404 -23.98 0.45 16.44
CA PHE A 404 -23.61 0.72 17.83
C PHE A 404 -24.19 2.08 18.27
N TRP A 405 -25.29 2.07 19.03
CA TRP A 405 -26.09 3.27 19.38
C TRP A 405 -25.26 4.43 19.97
N ALA A 406 -24.27 4.12 20.82
CA ALA A 406 -23.36 5.12 21.39
C ALA A 406 -22.44 5.78 20.34
N SER A 407 -22.10 5.06 19.27
CA SER A 407 -21.32 5.58 18.15
C SER A 407 -22.16 6.42 17.20
N PHE A 408 -23.45 6.10 17.01
CA PHE A 408 -24.33 6.80 16.06
C PHE A 408 -24.37 8.32 16.32
N GLN A 409 -24.63 8.74 17.56
CA GLN A 409 -24.63 10.16 17.94
C GLN A 409 -23.24 10.82 17.78
N GLY A 410 -22.16 10.06 18.00
CA GLY A 410 -20.79 10.54 17.84
C GLY A 410 -20.36 10.73 16.38
N ILE A 411 -20.83 9.88 15.46
CA ILE A 411 -20.56 9.96 14.02
C ILE A 411 -21.12 11.26 13.41
N TRP A 412 -22.29 11.71 13.86
CA TRP A 412 -22.87 12.99 13.42
C TRP A 412 -22.36 14.21 14.19
N SER A 413 -21.36 14.05 15.06
CA SER A 413 -20.77 15.18 15.77
C SER A 413 -19.95 16.08 14.84
N ALA A 414 -20.03 17.39 15.06
CA ALA A 414 -19.25 18.37 14.28
C ALA A 414 -17.74 18.08 14.30
N ARG A 415 -17.21 17.48 15.37
CA ARG A 415 -15.81 17.04 15.44
C ARG A 415 -15.51 15.99 14.36
N VAL A 416 -16.24 14.86 14.34
CA VAL A 416 -16.04 13.79 13.35
C VAL A 416 -16.23 14.29 11.91
N MET A 417 -17.25 15.13 11.68
CA MET A 417 -17.51 15.71 10.36
C MET A 417 -16.37 16.64 9.89
N ILE A 418 -15.81 17.48 10.77
CA ILE A 418 -14.66 18.34 10.45
C ILE A 418 -13.40 17.50 10.22
N THR A 419 -13.12 16.49 11.05
CA THR A 419 -11.98 15.59 10.86
C THR A 419 -12.07 14.86 9.51
N ALA A 420 -13.25 14.35 9.13
CA ALA A 420 -13.47 13.71 7.83
C ALA A 420 -13.31 14.71 6.67
N LEU A 421 -13.82 15.94 6.78
CA LEU A 421 -13.62 17.00 5.79
C LEU A 421 -12.13 17.35 5.62
N LEU A 422 -11.38 17.48 6.72
CA LEU A 422 -9.94 17.74 6.68
C LEU A 422 -9.16 16.59 6.03
N MET A 423 -9.57 15.33 6.25
CA MET A 423 -9.01 14.20 5.51
C MET A 423 -9.35 14.25 4.01
N ILE A 424 -10.59 14.59 3.62
CA ILE A 424 -10.97 14.76 2.21
C ILE A 424 -10.13 15.87 1.54
N VAL A 425 -9.95 17.02 2.20
CA VAL A 425 -9.06 18.09 1.74
C VAL A 425 -7.60 17.60 1.64
N GLY A 426 -7.14 16.82 2.62
CA GLY A 426 -5.83 16.15 2.58
C GLY A 426 -5.66 15.20 1.39
N GLY A 427 -6.71 14.48 0.99
CA GLY A 427 -6.73 13.63 -0.21
C GLY A 427 -6.69 14.43 -1.52
N VAL A 428 -7.38 15.58 -1.57
CA VAL A 428 -7.24 16.52 -2.70
C VAL A 428 -5.80 17.03 -2.77
N VAL A 429 -5.23 17.50 -1.67
CA VAL A 429 -3.84 18.01 -1.63
C VAL A 429 -2.82 16.93 -1.99
N SER A 430 -2.92 15.72 -1.44
CA SER A 430 -1.97 14.64 -1.74
C SER A 430 -2.07 14.18 -3.20
N SER A 431 -3.28 14.04 -3.75
CA SER A 431 -3.47 13.62 -5.14
C SER A 431 -3.00 14.68 -6.15
N PHE A 432 -3.15 15.97 -5.83
CA PHE A 432 -2.61 17.03 -6.68
C PHE A 432 -1.08 17.13 -6.61
N VAL A 433 -0.50 17.14 -5.41
CA VAL A 433 0.95 17.28 -5.23
C VAL A 433 1.70 16.07 -5.80
N ILE A 434 1.27 14.85 -5.48
CA ILE A 434 1.95 13.63 -5.96
C ILE A 434 1.66 13.37 -7.44
N GLY A 435 0.44 13.65 -7.92
CA GLY A 435 0.08 13.46 -9.33
C GLY A 435 0.91 14.37 -10.24
N TRP A 436 1.01 15.66 -9.89
CA TRP A 436 1.88 16.59 -10.60
C TRP A 436 3.36 16.20 -10.50
N LEU A 437 3.84 15.82 -9.30
CA LEU A 437 5.25 15.45 -9.09
C LEU A 437 5.65 14.24 -9.95
N ILE A 438 4.84 13.18 -9.97
CA ILE A 438 5.14 11.96 -10.73
C ILE A 438 5.03 12.21 -12.24
N ALA A 439 4.06 13.01 -12.70
CA ALA A 439 4.01 13.45 -14.09
C ALA A 439 5.27 14.25 -14.49
N TYR A 440 5.66 15.24 -13.67
CA TYR A 440 6.88 16.03 -13.88
C TYR A 440 8.14 15.16 -13.94
N LEU A 441 8.30 14.24 -12.98
CA LEU A 441 9.45 13.33 -12.94
C LEU A 441 9.46 12.38 -14.16
N SER A 442 8.30 11.86 -14.58
CA SER A 442 8.18 10.98 -15.75
C SER A 442 8.54 11.71 -17.05
N ASN A 443 7.94 12.88 -17.28
CA ASN A 443 8.23 13.74 -18.43
C ASN A 443 9.71 14.17 -18.46
N ARG A 444 10.32 14.42 -17.29
CA ARG A 444 11.74 14.78 -17.18
C ARG A 444 12.69 13.60 -17.40
N LYS A 445 12.43 12.44 -16.78
CA LYS A 445 13.28 11.24 -16.86
C LYS A 445 13.10 10.52 -18.19
N PHE A 446 11.89 10.05 -18.48
CA PHE A 446 11.55 9.20 -19.63
C PHE A 446 11.06 9.99 -20.85
N GLY A 447 10.51 11.19 -20.65
CA GLY A 447 9.91 11.97 -21.74
C GLY A 447 8.41 11.70 -21.95
N PHE A 448 7.82 10.85 -21.13
CA PHE A 448 6.40 10.49 -21.15
C PHE A 448 5.98 9.93 -19.79
N LEU A 449 4.67 9.84 -19.58
CA LEU A 449 4.04 9.08 -18.51
C LEU A 449 3.41 7.79 -19.08
N ASN A 450 3.51 6.69 -18.33
CA ASN A 450 2.99 5.37 -18.68
C ASN A 450 2.26 4.72 -17.49
N GLY A 451 1.86 3.45 -17.62
CA GLY A 451 1.07 2.74 -16.62
C GLY A 451 1.81 2.60 -15.28
N ASP A 452 3.11 2.40 -15.36
CA ASP A 452 4.01 2.20 -14.24
C ASP A 452 4.12 3.48 -13.42
N GLY A 453 4.35 4.63 -14.07
CA GLY A 453 4.26 5.95 -13.43
C GLY A 453 2.88 6.25 -12.83
N LEU A 454 1.79 5.79 -13.44
CA LEU A 454 0.45 5.89 -12.84
C LEU A 454 0.29 4.95 -11.62
N GLY A 455 0.91 3.77 -11.62
CA GLY A 455 0.98 2.86 -10.48
C GLY A 455 1.77 3.45 -9.31
N ALA A 456 2.96 4.00 -9.59
CA ALA A 456 3.78 4.71 -8.63
C ALA A 456 3.04 5.91 -8.03
N ALA A 457 2.32 6.69 -8.84
CA ALA A 457 1.47 7.78 -8.36
C ALA A 457 0.36 7.28 -7.41
N ASN A 458 -0.28 6.15 -7.71
CA ASN A 458 -1.27 5.53 -6.84
C ASN A 458 -0.68 5.19 -5.46
N GLU A 459 0.45 4.48 -5.39
CA GLU A 459 1.02 4.04 -4.11
C GLU A 459 1.70 5.17 -3.32
N ILE A 460 2.46 6.05 -3.97
CA ILE A 460 3.16 7.16 -3.28
C ILE A 460 2.14 8.16 -2.69
N SER A 461 0.99 8.36 -3.33
CA SER A 461 -0.06 9.23 -2.78
C SER A 461 -0.79 8.65 -1.58
N LYS A 462 -0.82 7.32 -1.38
CA LYS A 462 -1.28 6.71 -0.13
C LYS A 462 -0.38 7.10 1.04
N VAL A 463 0.94 7.07 0.86
CA VAL A 463 1.91 7.52 1.89
C VAL A 463 1.67 8.98 2.27
N MET A 464 1.59 9.87 1.26
CA MET A 464 1.36 11.29 1.51
C MET A 464 0.01 11.57 2.16
N PHE A 465 -1.05 10.85 1.74
CA PHE A 465 -2.36 10.93 2.37
C PHE A 465 -2.32 10.48 3.84
N LEU A 466 -1.74 9.31 4.13
CA LEU A 466 -1.68 8.76 5.49
C LEU A 466 -0.88 9.68 6.42
N PHE A 467 0.19 10.32 5.94
CA PHE A 467 0.92 11.33 6.71
C PHE A 467 0.04 12.55 7.05
N ILE A 468 -0.75 13.05 6.09
CA ILE A 468 -1.71 14.15 6.35
C ILE A 468 -2.80 13.68 7.32
N ALA A 469 -3.34 12.47 7.15
CA ALA A 469 -4.36 11.91 8.04
C ALA A 469 -3.83 11.76 9.48
N LEU A 470 -2.59 11.30 9.66
CA LEU A 470 -1.90 11.26 10.96
C LEU A 470 -1.76 12.66 11.59
N MET A 471 -1.41 13.68 10.80
CA MET A 471 -1.31 15.05 11.31
C MET A 471 -2.68 15.62 11.72
N VAL A 472 -3.71 15.39 10.89
CA VAL A 472 -5.11 15.78 11.18
C VAL A 472 -5.60 15.09 12.45
N LEU A 473 -5.36 13.79 12.60
CA LEU A 473 -5.83 13.00 13.75
C LEU A 473 -5.02 13.24 15.03
N GLY A 474 -3.69 13.41 14.91
CA GLY A 474 -2.81 13.70 16.05
C GLY A 474 -3.10 15.05 16.71
N PHE A 475 -3.58 16.04 15.94
CA PHE A 475 -4.06 17.31 16.48
C PHE A 475 -5.31 17.16 17.38
N TYR A 476 -6.05 16.04 17.27
CA TYR A 476 -7.22 15.72 18.11
C TYR A 476 -6.93 14.72 19.25
N THR A 477 -5.70 14.19 19.37
CA THR A 477 -5.31 13.31 20.49
C THR A 477 -4.42 14.00 21.53
N LEU A 478 -3.95 15.22 21.23
CA LEU A 478 -3.12 16.05 22.11
C LEU A 478 -3.91 17.22 22.76
N HIS A 479 -5.17 17.44 22.35
CA HIS A 479 -6.03 18.57 22.72
C HIS A 479 -7.51 18.15 22.88
#